data_AF-A0A2N9VZ46-F1
#
_entry.id   AF-A0A2N9VZ46-F1
#
_cell.length_a   1.000
_cell.length_b   1.000
_cell.length_c   1.000
_cell.angle_alpha   90.00
_cell.angle_beta   90.00
_cell.angle_gamma   90.00
#
_symmetry.space_group_name_H-M   'P 1'
#
loop_
_entity.id
_entity.type
_entity.pdbx_description
1 polymer ?
#
loop_
_entity_poly.entity_id
_entity_poly.type
_entity_poly.pdbx_seq_one_letter_code
_entity_poly.pdbx_strand_id
1 'polypeptide(L)'
;MEIPQSNFASSLAALHDMDSLSRDSILMLLPAAVYTTDTSGIITFYNKAAAELWGREPQIGKDEWCGSWKLYWPDGTHMEHDECPMAVTLREKQEVRGAEAIAERPDGSRVTFMPFPVLLRDSAGEVVGALNMLLDVSDRNKEEESSQRLAAIVESSDDAIISKDLTGTIRSWNKGAERIFGYEAEEMIGRSITVLIPFDRANEEPSIVDRIRKGERIDHYETVRLRKDGSRIHVSLTVSPVKNSSGRVIGASKIARDITEKKENEDRILMLMREVNHRVKNQYAVILSMIRETSNRTGDTAEFEQRVRERIMALARSHDLLVHAEWRGATVSDLIMAQVRPFGTEDSITMSGPLIVLQPNAVQYLGIAFHELATNSAKYGVFSAERGNITVDWHVGEEGQSFYLAWTESGGPPVKLGRKQGFGKTVLERVTPLSLGGEGILGTSSNRIVWTVRAPMENIAATII
;
A
#
# COMPACT_ATOMS: atom_id res chain seq x y z
N MET A 1 31.91 -18.26 -48.26
CA MET A 1 32.07 -19.70 -48.53
C MET A 1 31.14 -19.99 -49.69
N GLU A 2 31.68 -19.97 -50.91
CA GLU A 2 30.91 -20.19 -52.14
C GLU A 2 30.50 -21.66 -52.23
N ILE A 3 29.20 -21.90 -52.41
CA ILE A 3 28.69 -23.25 -52.65
C ILE A 3 29.15 -23.65 -54.06
N PRO A 4 29.86 -24.78 -54.25
CA PRO A 4 30.36 -25.18 -55.55
C PRO A 4 29.18 -25.50 -56.50
N GLN A 5 29.01 -24.66 -57.53
CA GLN A 5 27.92 -24.74 -58.51
C GLN A 5 27.86 -26.08 -59.29
N SER A 6 28.95 -26.85 -59.31
CA SER A 6 29.04 -28.12 -60.06
C SER A 6 28.27 -29.29 -59.45
N ASN A 7 27.97 -29.26 -58.14
CA ASN A 7 27.17 -30.31 -57.47
C ASN A 7 25.66 -30.02 -57.47
N PHE A 8 25.25 -28.76 -57.67
CA PHE A 8 23.84 -28.39 -57.70
C PHE A 8 23.17 -28.75 -59.04
N ALA A 9 23.86 -28.51 -60.15
CA ALA A 9 23.35 -28.82 -61.50
C ALA A 9 23.23 -30.33 -61.76
N SER A 10 24.15 -31.14 -61.24
CA SER A 10 24.14 -32.61 -61.33
C SER A 10 23.05 -33.24 -60.43
N SER A 11 22.78 -32.65 -59.27
CA SER A 11 21.68 -33.06 -58.38
C SER A 11 20.29 -32.71 -58.94
N LEU A 12 20.17 -31.59 -59.66
CA LEU A 12 18.95 -31.17 -60.36
C LEU A 12 18.68 -31.99 -61.64
N ALA A 13 19.73 -32.40 -62.36
CA ALA A 13 19.60 -33.31 -63.50
C ALA A 13 19.08 -34.70 -63.06
N ALA A 14 19.54 -35.20 -61.90
CA ALA A 14 19.04 -36.45 -61.32
C ALA A 14 17.56 -36.40 -60.89
N LEU A 15 17.04 -35.23 -60.52
CA LEU A 15 15.60 -35.01 -60.25
C LEU A 15 14.74 -34.97 -61.53
N HIS A 16 15.36 -34.68 -62.67
CA HIS A 16 14.68 -34.60 -63.97
C HIS A 16 14.49 -35.99 -64.62
N ASP A 17 15.41 -36.93 -64.36
CA ASP A 17 15.38 -38.34 -64.82
C ASP A 17 14.72 -39.32 -63.82
N MET A 18 14.11 -38.79 -62.76
CA MET A 18 13.43 -39.56 -61.73
C MET A 18 12.05 -40.08 -62.24
N ASP A 19 11.85 -41.40 -62.29
CA ASP A 19 10.54 -42.04 -62.52
C ASP A 19 9.48 -41.49 -61.55
N SER A 20 8.18 -41.51 -61.93
CA SER A 20 7.08 -40.99 -61.10
C SER A 20 7.11 -41.49 -59.64
N LEU A 21 7.48 -42.76 -59.45
CA LEU A 21 7.67 -43.42 -58.14
C LEU A 21 8.69 -42.73 -57.22
N SER A 22 9.67 -42.02 -57.78
CA SER A 22 10.75 -41.38 -57.02
C SER A 22 10.44 -39.92 -56.64
N ARG A 23 9.55 -39.22 -57.37
CA ARG A 23 9.03 -37.90 -56.99
C ARG A 23 8.05 -37.99 -55.82
N ASP A 24 7.14 -38.97 -55.86
CA ASP A 24 6.20 -39.23 -54.76
C ASP A 24 6.94 -39.65 -53.48
N SER A 25 8.04 -40.39 -53.63
CA SER A 25 8.91 -40.79 -52.51
C SER A 25 9.52 -39.59 -51.79
N ILE A 26 9.90 -38.52 -52.50
CA ILE A 26 10.45 -37.31 -51.88
C ILE A 26 9.37 -36.58 -51.07
N LEU A 27 8.19 -36.37 -51.64
CA LEU A 27 7.09 -35.68 -50.96
C LEU A 27 6.61 -36.45 -49.72
N MET A 28 6.62 -37.78 -49.77
CA MET A 28 6.29 -38.66 -48.65
C MET A 28 7.26 -38.54 -47.46
N LEU A 29 8.53 -38.22 -47.72
CA LEU A 29 9.58 -38.11 -46.70
C LEU A 29 9.72 -36.69 -46.12
N LEU A 30 9.04 -35.70 -46.69
CA LEU A 30 9.10 -34.33 -46.17
C LEU A 30 8.51 -34.28 -44.75
N PRO A 31 9.21 -33.65 -43.79
CA PRO A 31 8.67 -33.44 -42.45
C PRO A 31 7.58 -32.36 -42.42
N ALA A 32 7.47 -31.54 -43.47
CA ALA A 32 6.39 -30.57 -43.62
C ALA A 32 5.13 -31.25 -44.18
N ALA A 33 3.97 -30.84 -43.70
CA ALA A 33 2.68 -31.31 -44.21
C ALA A 33 2.47 -30.79 -45.64
N VAL A 34 2.32 -31.70 -46.60
CA VAL A 34 2.17 -31.36 -48.02
C VAL A 34 1.08 -32.20 -48.66
N TYR A 35 0.26 -31.58 -49.51
CA TYR A 35 -0.73 -32.27 -50.33
C TYR A 35 -0.93 -31.55 -51.68
N THR A 36 -1.53 -32.26 -52.64
CA THR A 36 -1.91 -31.71 -53.94
C THR A 36 -3.37 -31.93 -54.23
N THR A 37 -3.91 -31.09 -55.11
CA THR A 37 -5.25 -31.24 -55.68
C THR A 37 -5.21 -31.14 -57.21
N ASP A 38 -6.25 -31.61 -57.88
CA ASP A 38 -6.52 -31.25 -59.27
C ASP A 38 -7.11 -29.82 -59.39
N THR A 39 -7.51 -29.43 -60.61
CA THR A 39 -8.10 -28.11 -60.89
C THR A 39 -9.49 -27.90 -60.29
N SER A 40 -10.18 -28.99 -59.92
CA SER A 40 -11.48 -28.95 -59.26
C SER A 40 -11.36 -28.95 -57.73
N GLY A 41 -10.13 -28.99 -57.21
CA GLY A 41 -9.87 -29.02 -55.78
C GLY A 41 -9.87 -30.43 -55.18
N ILE A 42 -10.04 -31.49 -55.97
CA ILE A 42 -10.05 -32.86 -55.44
C ILE A 42 -8.63 -33.26 -55.04
N ILE A 43 -8.45 -33.77 -53.82
CA ILE A 43 -7.14 -34.20 -53.32
C ILE A 43 -6.62 -35.38 -54.15
N THR A 44 -5.44 -35.19 -54.73
CA THR A 44 -4.75 -36.17 -55.57
C THR A 44 -3.59 -36.86 -54.86
N PHE A 45 -2.99 -36.21 -53.86
CA PHE A 45 -1.92 -36.76 -53.03
C PHE A 45 -1.85 -36.02 -51.68
N TYR A 46 -1.41 -36.69 -50.63
CA TYR A 46 -0.98 -36.07 -49.37
C TYR A 46 0.12 -36.93 -48.74
N ASN A 47 1.01 -36.30 -47.96
CA ASN A 47 2.04 -37.02 -47.21
C ASN A 47 1.61 -37.34 -45.77
N LYS A 48 2.44 -38.13 -45.08
CA LYS A 48 2.18 -38.53 -43.69
C LYS A 48 2.04 -37.32 -42.74
N ALA A 49 2.88 -36.29 -42.90
CA ALA A 49 2.82 -35.09 -42.07
C ALA A 49 1.50 -34.32 -42.24
N ALA A 50 0.91 -34.29 -43.44
CA ALA A 50 -0.40 -33.69 -43.67
C ALA A 50 -1.52 -34.48 -42.97
N ALA A 51 -1.51 -35.81 -43.06
CA ALA A 51 -2.47 -36.65 -42.33
C ALA A 51 -2.36 -36.48 -40.81
N GLU A 52 -1.14 -36.41 -40.27
CA GLU A 52 -0.89 -36.15 -38.85
C GLU A 52 -1.38 -34.76 -38.42
N LEU A 53 -1.15 -33.72 -39.23
CA LEU A 53 -1.64 -32.37 -38.96
C LEU A 53 -3.17 -32.35 -38.86
N TRP A 54 -3.86 -32.96 -39.83
CA TRP A 54 -5.32 -33.03 -39.87
C TRP A 54 -5.93 -33.99 -38.85
N GLY A 55 -5.14 -34.92 -38.30
CA GLY A 55 -5.62 -35.99 -37.42
C GLY A 55 -6.52 -37.00 -38.13
N ARG A 56 -6.49 -37.05 -39.46
CA ARG A 56 -7.24 -37.98 -40.31
C ARG A 56 -6.54 -38.19 -41.65
N GLU A 57 -6.89 -39.27 -42.31
CA GLU A 57 -6.49 -39.57 -43.68
C GLU A 57 -7.62 -39.21 -44.64
N PRO A 58 -7.41 -38.29 -45.60
CA PRO A 58 -8.40 -37.98 -46.63
C PRO A 58 -8.59 -39.12 -47.63
N GLN A 59 -9.80 -39.23 -48.20
CA GLN A 59 -10.05 -40.13 -49.32
C GLN A 59 -9.62 -39.47 -50.64
N ILE A 60 -8.49 -39.93 -51.21
CA ILE A 60 -8.00 -39.48 -52.52
C ILE A 60 -9.07 -39.68 -53.59
N GLY A 61 -9.23 -38.66 -54.45
CA GLY A 61 -10.24 -38.66 -55.51
C GLY A 61 -11.66 -38.33 -55.05
N LYS A 62 -11.87 -38.00 -53.77
CA LYS A 62 -13.17 -37.59 -53.23
C LYS A 62 -13.14 -36.36 -52.34
N ASP A 63 -12.22 -36.31 -51.37
CA ASP A 63 -12.14 -35.17 -50.45
C ASP A 63 -11.68 -33.92 -51.22
N GLU A 64 -12.36 -32.81 -50.99
CA GLU A 64 -12.18 -31.54 -51.71
C GLU A 64 -11.40 -30.51 -50.87
N TRP A 65 -10.63 -29.68 -51.57
CA TRP A 65 -9.89 -28.50 -51.13
C TRP A 65 -8.74 -28.76 -50.15
N CYS A 66 -8.99 -29.47 -49.04
CA CYS A 66 -7.99 -29.84 -48.05
C CYS A 66 -8.47 -31.01 -47.18
N GLY A 67 -7.54 -31.69 -46.50
CA GLY A 67 -7.86 -32.82 -45.62
C GLY A 67 -8.34 -32.47 -44.21
N SER A 68 -8.45 -31.18 -43.88
CA SER A 68 -8.90 -30.71 -42.56
C SER A 68 -10.34 -31.15 -42.31
N TRP A 69 -10.66 -31.62 -41.09
CA TRP A 69 -12.04 -32.01 -40.76
C TRP A 69 -12.97 -30.81 -40.63
N LYS A 70 -12.55 -29.78 -39.88
CA LYS A 70 -13.18 -28.44 -39.86
C LYS A 70 -12.11 -27.37 -39.90
N LEU A 71 -12.46 -26.23 -40.48
CA LEU A 71 -11.60 -25.06 -40.59
C LEU A 71 -12.21 -23.87 -39.86
N TYR A 72 -11.33 -23.02 -39.33
CA TYR A 72 -11.70 -21.76 -38.70
C TYR A 72 -10.69 -20.67 -39.08
N TRP A 73 -11.17 -19.43 -39.12
CA TRP A 73 -10.32 -18.24 -39.18
C TRP A 73 -9.56 -18.04 -37.85
N PRO A 74 -8.47 -17.25 -37.84
CA PRO A 74 -7.71 -16.99 -36.61
C PRO A 74 -8.51 -16.37 -35.47
N ASP A 75 -9.63 -15.69 -35.76
CA ASP A 75 -10.56 -15.15 -34.77
C ASP A 75 -11.52 -16.20 -34.17
N GLY A 76 -11.45 -17.44 -34.65
CA GLY A 76 -12.26 -18.57 -34.21
C GLY A 76 -13.59 -18.75 -34.94
N THR A 77 -13.92 -17.91 -35.92
CA THR A 77 -15.12 -18.08 -36.75
C THR A 77 -14.96 -19.25 -37.73
N HIS A 78 -16.07 -19.94 -38.06
CA HIS A 78 -16.03 -21.09 -38.98
C HIS A 78 -15.62 -20.63 -40.38
N MET A 79 -14.79 -21.44 -41.04
CA MET A 79 -14.36 -21.27 -42.43
C MET A 79 -14.88 -22.45 -43.24
N GLU A 80 -15.66 -22.17 -44.28
CA GLU A 80 -16.07 -23.23 -45.21
C GLU A 80 -14.88 -23.70 -46.05
N HIS A 81 -14.87 -24.97 -46.45
CA HIS A 81 -13.72 -25.55 -47.17
C HIS A 81 -13.45 -24.89 -48.53
N ASP A 82 -14.47 -24.35 -49.19
CA ASP A 82 -14.36 -23.62 -50.47
C ASP A 82 -13.91 -22.15 -50.31
N GLU A 83 -13.76 -21.70 -49.05
CA GLU A 83 -13.14 -20.44 -48.66
C GLU A 83 -11.68 -20.62 -48.24
N CYS A 84 -11.21 -21.86 -48.10
CA CYS A 84 -9.85 -22.11 -47.66
C CYS A 84 -8.82 -21.58 -48.68
N PRO A 85 -7.57 -21.28 -48.25
CA PRO A 85 -6.55 -20.72 -49.14
C PRO A 85 -6.28 -21.54 -50.40
N MET A 86 -6.45 -22.87 -50.36
CA MET A 86 -6.33 -23.73 -51.54
C MET A 86 -7.43 -23.45 -52.57
N ALA A 87 -8.68 -23.37 -52.12
CA ALA A 87 -9.84 -23.08 -52.96
C ALA A 87 -9.74 -21.68 -53.58
N VAL A 88 -9.36 -20.68 -52.78
CA VAL A 88 -9.11 -19.31 -53.25
C VAL A 88 -8.02 -19.28 -54.32
N THR A 89 -6.89 -19.97 -54.09
CA THR A 89 -5.79 -19.99 -55.06
C THR A 89 -6.18 -20.63 -56.39
N LEU A 90 -6.94 -21.72 -56.39
CA LEU A 90 -7.43 -22.34 -57.62
C LEU A 90 -8.46 -21.46 -58.35
N ARG A 91 -9.40 -20.86 -57.62
CA ARG A 91 -10.48 -20.03 -58.18
C ARG A 91 -9.96 -18.71 -58.76
N GLU A 92 -9.11 -18.01 -58.02
CA GLU A 92 -8.61 -16.68 -58.41
C GLU A 92 -7.34 -16.75 -59.26
N LYS A 93 -6.73 -17.94 -59.37
CA LYS A 93 -5.45 -18.17 -60.04
C LYS A 93 -4.31 -17.30 -59.47
N GLN A 94 -4.39 -16.97 -58.18
CA GLN A 94 -3.41 -16.19 -57.44
C GLN A 94 -2.97 -16.92 -56.16
N GLU A 95 -1.66 -16.99 -55.93
CA GLU A 95 -1.12 -17.62 -54.73
C GLU A 95 -1.46 -16.81 -53.48
N VAL A 96 -2.10 -17.45 -52.50
CA VAL A 96 -2.34 -16.86 -51.18
C VAL A 96 -1.07 -17.01 -50.35
N ARG A 97 -0.62 -15.91 -49.72
CA ARG A 97 0.58 -15.89 -48.86
C ARG A 97 0.28 -15.23 -47.52
N GLY A 98 0.85 -15.77 -46.45
CA GLY A 98 0.76 -15.21 -45.10
C GLY A 98 -0.61 -15.33 -44.43
N ALA A 99 -1.53 -16.14 -44.98
CA ALA A 99 -2.78 -16.46 -44.32
C ALA A 99 -2.54 -17.45 -43.18
N GLU A 100 -3.32 -17.36 -42.11
CA GLU A 100 -3.36 -18.36 -41.04
C GLU A 100 -4.76 -18.96 -40.96
N ALA A 101 -4.83 -20.24 -40.59
CA ALA A 101 -6.09 -20.95 -40.37
C ALA A 101 -5.93 -21.93 -39.20
N ILE A 102 -7.06 -22.32 -38.62
CA ILE A 102 -7.11 -23.30 -37.54
C ILE A 102 -7.84 -24.54 -38.05
N ALA A 103 -7.16 -25.69 -38.00
CA ALA A 103 -7.79 -26.99 -38.25
C ALA A 103 -8.24 -27.60 -36.93
N GLU A 104 -9.49 -28.04 -36.84
CA GLU A 104 -9.97 -28.89 -35.75
C GLU A 104 -9.92 -30.35 -36.22
N ARG A 105 -9.22 -31.18 -35.46
CA ARG A 105 -9.06 -32.62 -35.69
C ARG A 105 -10.31 -33.38 -35.19
N PRO A 106 -10.56 -34.61 -35.69
CA PRO A 106 -11.68 -35.45 -35.24
C PRO A 106 -11.82 -35.65 -33.72
N ASP A 107 -10.71 -35.61 -32.99
CA ASP A 107 -10.67 -35.73 -31.53
C ASP A 107 -11.02 -34.42 -30.79
N GLY A 108 -11.28 -33.34 -31.52
CA GLY A 108 -11.59 -32.00 -31.00
C GLY A 108 -10.37 -31.13 -30.71
N SER A 109 -9.15 -31.65 -30.85
CA SER A 109 -7.93 -30.83 -30.74
C SER A 109 -7.79 -29.88 -31.92
N ARG A 110 -7.13 -28.74 -31.71
CA ARG A 110 -6.96 -27.69 -32.73
C ARG A 110 -5.49 -27.43 -33.01
N VAL A 111 -5.18 -27.22 -34.29
CA VAL A 111 -3.85 -26.89 -34.80
C VAL A 111 -3.94 -25.58 -35.58
N THR A 112 -3.13 -24.61 -35.20
CA THR A 112 -2.99 -23.37 -35.99
C THR A 112 -1.89 -23.60 -37.02
N PHE A 113 -2.19 -23.34 -38.29
CA PHE A 113 -1.26 -23.56 -39.38
C PHE A 113 -1.27 -22.42 -40.39
N MET A 114 -0.17 -22.27 -41.11
CA MET A 114 0.00 -21.34 -42.21
C MET A 114 0.09 -22.13 -43.54
N PRO A 115 -0.91 -22.03 -44.43
CA PRO A 115 -0.88 -22.65 -45.74
C PRO A 115 -0.08 -21.82 -46.77
N PHE A 116 0.58 -22.53 -47.68
CA PHE A 116 1.33 -21.98 -48.81
C PHE A 116 0.88 -22.67 -50.12
N PRO A 117 -0.33 -22.38 -50.63
CA PRO A 117 -0.81 -22.94 -51.88
C PRO A 117 -0.09 -22.33 -53.09
N VAL A 118 0.37 -23.18 -54.00
CA VAL A 118 1.01 -22.82 -55.26
C VAL A 118 0.37 -23.59 -56.41
N LEU A 119 0.21 -22.93 -57.56
CA LEU A 119 -0.42 -23.55 -58.73
C LEU A 119 0.56 -24.49 -59.45
N LEU A 120 0.09 -25.70 -59.77
CA LEU A 120 0.81 -26.65 -60.62
C LEU A 120 0.44 -26.40 -62.07
N ARG A 121 1.44 -26.29 -62.94
CA ARG A 121 1.27 -26.04 -64.37
C ARG A 121 1.94 -27.12 -65.21
N ASP A 122 1.32 -27.46 -66.34
CA ASP A 122 1.93 -28.35 -67.33
C ASP A 122 2.99 -27.64 -68.19
N SER A 123 3.57 -28.36 -69.15
CA SER A 123 4.56 -27.83 -70.09
C SER A 123 4.00 -26.75 -71.04
N ALA A 124 2.69 -26.67 -71.21
CA ALA A 124 2.02 -25.63 -72.00
C ALA A 124 1.71 -24.37 -71.15
N GLY A 125 1.91 -24.43 -69.83
CA GLY A 125 1.64 -23.35 -68.89
C GLY A 125 0.22 -23.36 -68.32
N GLU A 126 -0.59 -24.35 -68.68
CA GLU A 126 -1.96 -24.50 -68.20
C GLU A 126 -1.98 -25.05 -66.77
N VAL A 127 -2.90 -24.54 -65.95
CA VAL A 127 -3.04 -25.00 -64.56
C VAL A 127 -3.63 -26.40 -64.56
N VAL A 128 -2.92 -27.35 -63.97
CA VAL A 128 -3.36 -28.76 -63.84
C VAL A 128 -3.73 -29.14 -62.41
N GLY A 129 -3.49 -28.25 -61.45
CA GLY A 129 -3.83 -28.45 -60.05
C GLY A 129 -3.12 -27.45 -59.14
N ALA A 130 -2.99 -27.80 -57.87
CA ALA A 130 -2.25 -27.02 -56.89
C ALA A 130 -1.52 -27.93 -55.89
N LEU A 131 -0.40 -27.44 -55.35
CA LEU A 131 0.34 -28.01 -54.23
C LEU A 131 0.18 -27.07 -53.06
N ASN A 132 0.02 -27.58 -51.84
CA ASN A 132 0.00 -26.76 -50.65
C ASN A 132 0.91 -27.37 -49.59
N MET A 133 1.68 -26.50 -48.93
CA MET A 133 2.46 -26.83 -47.74
C MET A 133 1.79 -26.18 -46.53
N LEU A 134 1.58 -26.95 -45.46
CA LEU A 134 1.01 -26.48 -44.21
C LEU A 134 2.12 -26.45 -43.16
N LEU A 135 2.38 -25.27 -42.61
CA LEU A 135 3.32 -25.10 -41.50
C LEU A 135 2.54 -24.99 -40.19
N ASP A 136 2.74 -25.93 -39.27
CA ASP A 136 2.20 -25.82 -37.91
C ASP A 136 2.92 -24.69 -37.16
N VAL A 137 2.15 -23.72 -36.66
CA VAL A 137 2.65 -22.54 -35.92
C VAL A 137 2.14 -22.50 -34.48
N SER A 138 1.55 -23.61 -34.00
CA SER A 138 0.89 -23.68 -32.69
C SER A 138 1.83 -23.38 -31.53
N ASP A 139 3.04 -23.93 -31.53
CA ASP A 139 4.01 -23.73 -30.44
C ASP A 139 4.53 -22.29 -30.40
N ARG A 140 4.83 -21.73 -31.57
CA ARG A 140 5.26 -20.33 -31.71
C ARG A 140 4.22 -19.37 -31.16
N ASN A 141 2.95 -19.53 -31.53
CA ASN A 141 1.88 -18.64 -31.07
C ASN A 141 1.68 -18.75 -29.55
N LYS A 142 1.79 -19.96 -28.98
CA LYS A 142 1.71 -20.15 -27.52
C LYS A 142 2.87 -19.48 -26.77
N GLU A 143 4.09 -19.56 -27.30
CA GLU A 143 5.26 -18.88 -26.71
C GLU A 143 5.12 -17.36 -26.76
N GLU A 144 4.67 -16.82 -27.90
CA GLU A 144 4.42 -15.40 -28.08
C GLU A 144 3.31 -14.91 -27.12
N GLU A 145 2.20 -15.64 -27.00
CA GLU A 145 1.10 -15.31 -26.09
C GLU A 145 1.55 -15.36 -24.61
N SER A 146 2.30 -16.39 -24.22
CA SER A 146 2.84 -16.51 -22.87
C SER A 146 3.79 -15.35 -22.55
N SER A 147 4.64 -14.97 -23.50
CA SER A 147 5.57 -13.84 -23.36
C SER A 147 4.82 -12.52 -23.19
N GLN A 148 3.81 -12.26 -24.03
CA GLN A 148 2.96 -11.07 -23.93
C GLN A 148 2.20 -11.01 -22.61
N ARG A 149 1.67 -12.14 -22.14
CA ARG A 149 0.98 -12.24 -20.85
C ARG A 149 1.90 -11.90 -19.68
N LEU A 150 3.12 -12.44 -19.67
CA LEU A 150 4.11 -12.13 -18.64
C LEU A 150 4.54 -10.66 -18.68
N ALA A 151 4.73 -10.08 -19.87
CA ALA A 151 5.02 -8.67 -20.03
C ALA A 151 3.88 -7.80 -19.46
N ALA A 152 2.62 -8.12 -19.77
CA ALA A 152 1.46 -7.40 -19.25
C ALA A 152 1.38 -7.45 -17.70
N ILE A 153 1.68 -8.60 -17.10
CA ILE A 153 1.75 -8.75 -15.63
C ILE A 153 2.83 -7.82 -15.05
N VAL A 154 4.02 -7.81 -15.64
CA VAL A 154 5.13 -6.95 -15.20
C VAL A 154 4.78 -5.46 -15.34
N GLU A 155 4.17 -5.06 -16.45
CA GLU A 155 3.81 -3.65 -16.69
C GLU A 155 2.67 -3.16 -15.78
N SER A 156 1.74 -4.05 -15.43
CA SER A 156 0.63 -3.71 -14.52
C SER A 156 1.03 -3.63 -13.04
N SER A 157 2.24 -4.09 -12.68
CA SER A 157 2.72 -4.07 -11.29
C SER A 157 2.91 -2.65 -10.75
N ASP A 158 2.50 -2.44 -9.50
CA ASP A 158 2.81 -1.22 -8.76
C ASP A 158 4.23 -1.18 -8.22
N ASP A 159 4.82 -2.35 -7.96
CA ASP A 159 6.24 -2.43 -7.63
C ASP A 159 7.09 -2.11 -8.88
N ALA A 160 8.22 -1.45 -8.65
CA ALA A 160 9.21 -1.19 -9.68
C ALA A 160 9.98 -2.47 -10.00
N ILE A 161 9.89 -2.95 -11.24
CA ILE A 161 10.57 -4.14 -11.74
C ILE A 161 11.61 -3.69 -12.76
N ILE A 162 12.88 -3.96 -12.45
CA ILE A 162 14.03 -3.45 -13.20
C ILE A 162 14.99 -4.60 -13.44
N SER A 163 15.44 -4.79 -14.68
CA SER A 163 16.57 -5.68 -14.97
C SER A 163 17.82 -4.89 -15.31
N LYS A 164 18.99 -5.45 -14.97
CA LYS A 164 20.30 -4.88 -15.27
C LYS A 164 21.31 -5.98 -15.54
N ASP A 165 22.37 -5.66 -16.27
CA ASP A 165 23.52 -6.56 -16.40
C ASP A 165 24.45 -6.48 -15.17
N LEU A 166 25.50 -7.30 -15.16
CA LEU A 166 26.48 -7.37 -14.06
C LEU A 166 27.38 -6.13 -13.90
N THR A 167 27.29 -5.15 -14.81
CA THR A 167 27.95 -3.85 -14.68
C THR A 167 27.04 -2.79 -14.04
N GLY A 168 25.78 -3.14 -13.78
CA GLY A 168 24.79 -2.22 -13.22
C GLY A 168 24.00 -1.45 -14.29
N THR A 169 24.23 -1.73 -15.58
CA THR A 169 23.54 -1.08 -16.69
C THR A 169 22.12 -1.64 -16.83
N ILE A 170 21.12 -0.76 -16.77
CA ILE A 170 19.69 -1.09 -16.84
C ILE A 170 19.33 -1.62 -18.23
N ARG A 171 18.53 -2.69 -18.27
CA ARG A 171 18.06 -3.38 -19.47
C ARG A 171 16.54 -3.35 -19.64
N SER A 172 15.79 -3.25 -18.55
CA SER A 172 14.33 -3.08 -18.60
C SER A 172 13.87 -2.21 -17.44
N TRP A 173 12.73 -1.55 -17.65
CA TRP A 173 12.14 -0.58 -16.74
C TRP A 173 10.62 -0.59 -16.96
N ASN A 174 9.85 -1.16 -16.02
CA ASN A 174 8.39 -1.25 -16.16
C ASN A 174 7.68 0.06 -15.76
N LYS A 175 6.37 0.15 -16.03
CA LYS A 175 5.55 1.29 -15.59
C LYS A 175 5.53 1.54 -14.08
N GLY A 176 5.67 0.50 -13.25
CA GLY A 176 5.84 0.68 -11.80
C GLY A 176 7.11 1.47 -11.43
N ALA A 177 8.22 1.22 -12.14
CA ALA A 177 9.47 1.93 -11.94
C ALA A 177 9.39 3.40 -12.37
N GLU A 178 8.68 3.70 -13.45
CA GLU A 178 8.39 5.08 -13.86
C GLU A 178 7.61 5.83 -12.77
N ARG A 179 6.55 5.22 -12.25
CA ARG A 179 5.73 5.84 -11.18
C ARG A 179 6.53 6.06 -9.90
N ILE A 180 7.30 5.07 -9.44
CA ILE A 180 8.03 5.15 -8.17
C ILE A 180 9.21 6.13 -8.25
N PHE A 181 9.99 6.11 -9.33
CA PHE A 181 11.24 6.88 -9.43
C PHE A 181 11.12 8.15 -10.27
N GLY A 182 10.04 8.33 -11.05
CA GLY A 182 9.77 9.52 -11.85
C GLY A 182 10.59 9.63 -13.14
N TYR A 183 11.26 8.55 -13.56
CA TYR A 183 12.00 8.49 -14.83
C TYR A 183 11.25 7.65 -15.84
N GLU A 184 11.19 8.11 -17.09
CA GLU A 184 10.67 7.30 -18.20
C GLU A 184 11.65 6.17 -18.55
N ALA A 185 11.15 5.07 -19.12
CA ALA A 185 11.98 3.93 -19.50
C ALA A 185 13.12 4.32 -20.46
N GLU A 186 12.84 5.18 -21.43
CA GLU A 186 13.81 5.65 -22.43
C GLU A 186 14.96 6.46 -21.80
N GLU A 187 14.73 7.09 -20.65
CA GLU A 187 15.76 7.84 -19.93
C GLU A 187 16.70 6.94 -19.14
N MET A 188 16.28 5.71 -18.84
CA MET A 188 16.94 4.82 -17.88
C MET A 188 17.56 3.58 -18.54
N ILE A 189 16.97 3.05 -19.60
CA ILE A 189 17.55 1.91 -20.32
C ILE A 189 18.93 2.30 -20.88
N GLY A 190 19.94 1.48 -20.58
CA GLY A 190 21.33 1.76 -20.94
C GLY A 190 22.09 2.65 -19.94
N ARG A 191 21.43 3.20 -18.91
CA ARG A 191 22.11 3.93 -17.82
C ARG A 191 22.47 3.02 -16.65
N SER A 192 23.40 3.49 -15.81
CA SER A 192 23.74 2.84 -14.54
C SER A 192 22.63 3.03 -13.51
N ILE A 193 22.28 1.95 -12.81
CA ILE A 193 21.32 1.96 -11.69
C ILE A 193 21.77 2.82 -10.50
N THR A 194 23.06 3.17 -10.43
CA THR A 194 23.64 3.98 -9.34
C THR A 194 23.04 5.38 -9.26
N VAL A 195 22.41 5.89 -10.33
CA VAL A 195 21.69 7.18 -10.31
C VAL A 195 20.58 7.22 -9.25
N LEU A 196 19.97 6.07 -8.93
CA LEU A 196 18.93 5.96 -7.92
C LEU A 196 19.51 5.85 -6.50
N ILE A 197 20.83 5.77 -6.32
CA ILE A 197 21.46 5.46 -5.04
C ILE A 197 22.05 6.74 -4.45
N PRO A 198 21.64 7.14 -3.22
CA PRO A 198 22.26 8.27 -2.52
C PRO A 198 23.77 8.07 -2.36
N PHE A 199 24.53 9.17 -2.39
CA PHE A 199 25.99 9.14 -2.25
C PHE A 199 26.45 8.46 -0.95
N ASP A 200 25.73 8.67 0.16
CA ASP A 200 25.96 8.04 1.47
C ASP A 200 25.74 6.52 1.47
N ARG A 201 25.24 5.95 0.36
CA ARG A 201 24.89 4.53 0.19
C ARG A 201 25.54 3.89 -1.04
N ALA A 202 26.53 4.53 -1.66
CA ALA A 202 27.16 4.07 -2.91
C ALA A 202 27.71 2.63 -2.83
N ASN A 203 28.13 2.17 -1.64
CA ASN A 203 28.68 0.83 -1.43
C ASN A 203 27.64 -0.30 -1.45
N GLU A 204 26.33 0.02 -1.41
CA GLU A 204 25.27 -1.00 -1.43
C GLU A 204 25.27 -1.78 -2.75
N GLU A 205 25.47 -1.09 -3.87
CA GLU A 205 25.39 -1.70 -5.21
C GLU A 205 26.50 -2.72 -5.48
N PRO A 206 27.80 -2.42 -5.25
CA PRO A 206 28.87 -3.41 -5.35
C PRO A 206 28.59 -4.66 -4.49
N SER A 207 28.14 -4.46 -3.25
CA SER A 207 27.82 -5.57 -2.34
C SER A 207 26.68 -6.46 -2.87
N ILE A 208 25.63 -5.83 -3.42
CA ILE A 208 24.51 -6.55 -4.05
C ILE A 208 25.00 -7.34 -5.27
N VAL A 209 25.81 -6.73 -6.14
CA VAL A 209 26.32 -7.37 -7.36
C VAL A 209 27.20 -8.59 -7.02
N ASP A 210 28.06 -8.48 -6.00
CA ASP A 210 28.93 -9.60 -5.60
C ASP A 210 28.14 -10.82 -5.12
N ARG A 211 27.06 -10.60 -4.38
CA ARG A 211 26.15 -11.69 -3.94
C ARG A 211 25.42 -12.31 -5.12
N ILE A 212 24.93 -11.48 -6.05
CA ILE A 212 24.24 -11.95 -7.25
C ILE A 212 25.18 -12.76 -8.15
N ARG A 213 26.46 -12.38 -8.27
CA ARG A 213 27.47 -13.17 -9.01
C ARG A 213 27.67 -14.57 -8.44
N LYS A 214 27.47 -14.74 -7.12
CA LYS A 214 27.49 -16.05 -6.45
C LYS A 214 26.17 -16.83 -6.62
N GLY A 215 25.18 -16.26 -7.30
CA GLY A 215 23.85 -16.83 -7.48
C GLY A 215 22.94 -16.66 -6.28
N GLU A 216 23.31 -15.83 -5.30
CA GLU A 216 22.49 -15.56 -4.12
C GLU A 216 21.33 -14.62 -4.46
N ARG A 217 20.17 -14.89 -3.86
CA ARG A 217 19.03 -13.96 -3.87
C ARG A 217 19.10 -13.07 -2.62
N ILE A 218 18.70 -11.82 -2.78
CA ILE A 218 18.57 -10.86 -1.67
C ILE A 218 17.09 -10.60 -1.48
N ASP A 219 16.61 -10.88 -0.28
CA ASP A 219 15.22 -10.69 0.13
C ASP A 219 15.09 -9.49 1.09
N HIS A 220 14.05 -8.69 0.89
CA HIS A 220 13.58 -7.64 1.82
C HIS A 220 14.69 -6.69 2.34
N TYR A 221 15.60 -6.25 1.48
CA TYR A 221 16.63 -5.29 1.86
C TYR A 221 16.05 -3.86 1.87
N GLU A 222 15.71 -3.34 3.04
CA GLU A 222 15.21 -1.98 3.21
C GLU A 222 16.36 -0.95 3.07
N THR A 223 16.19 0.02 2.18
CA THR A 223 17.17 1.09 1.94
C THR A 223 16.49 2.36 1.42
N VAL A 224 17.29 3.39 1.13
CA VAL A 224 16.83 4.66 0.55
C VAL A 224 17.28 4.77 -0.90
N ARG A 225 16.39 5.24 -1.77
CA ARG A 225 16.69 5.58 -3.17
C ARG A 225 16.31 7.02 -3.50
N LEU A 226 16.81 7.53 -4.61
CA LEU A 226 16.52 8.84 -5.15
C LEU A 226 15.52 8.74 -6.29
N ARG A 227 14.55 9.64 -6.31
CA ARG A 227 13.71 9.92 -7.49
C ARG A 227 14.41 10.93 -8.41
N LYS A 228 13.84 11.15 -9.59
CA LYS A 228 14.31 12.13 -10.58
C LYS A 228 14.41 13.56 -10.06
N ASP A 229 13.50 13.95 -9.18
CA ASP A 229 13.49 15.27 -8.52
C ASP A 229 14.51 15.40 -7.37
N GLY A 230 15.25 14.33 -7.06
CA GLY A 230 16.20 14.27 -5.96
C GLY A 230 15.60 13.92 -4.60
N SER A 231 14.28 13.73 -4.51
CA SER A 231 13.62 13.29 -3.27
C SER A 231 14.07 11.89 -2.88
N ARG A 232 14.19 11.66 -1.56
CA ARG A 232 14.58 10.37 -0.98
C ARG A 232 13.33 9.54 -0.69
N ILE A 233 13.40 8.25 -1.00
CA ILE A 233 12.32 7.29 -0.77
C ILE A 233 12.81 6.07 -0.04
N HIS A 234 12.00 5.53 0.85
CA HIS A 234 12.28 4.24 1.46
C HIS A 234 11.76 3.14 0.56
N VAL A 235 12.62 2.18 0.24
CA VAL A 235 12.26 1.03 -0.59
C VAL A 235 12.67 -0.27 0.07
N SER A 236 11.83 -1.30 -0.08
CA SER A 236 12.22 -2.68 0.19
C SER A 236 12.65 -3.35 -1.11
N LEU A 237 13.90 -3.80 -1.16
CA LEU A 237 14.50 -4.38 -2.36
C LEU A 237 14.51 -5.90 -2.29
N THR A 238 14.05 -6.52 -3.37
CA THR A 238 14.31 -7.92 -3.67
C THR A 238 15.17 -8.00 -4.93
N VAL A 239 16.30 -8.70 -4.87
CA VAL A 239 17.23 -8.80 -6.01
C VAL A 239 17.51 -10.26 -6.31
N SER A 240 17.25 -10.69 -7.54
CA SER A 240 17.38 -12.08 -7.98
C SER A 240 18.33 -12.19 -9.19
N PRO A 241 19.19 -13.23 -9.26
CA PRO A 241 20.07 -13.42 -10.41
C PRO A 241 19.26 -13.79 -11.66
N VAL A 242 19.60 -13.17 -12.79
CA VAL A 242 19.08 -13.55 -14.11
C VAL A 242 20.11 -14.46 -14.79
N LYS A 243 19.67 -15.62 -15.25
CA LYS A 243 20.51 -16.65 -15.87
C LYS A 243 20.17 -16.81 -17.35
N ASN A 244 21.18 -17.14 -18.16
CA ASN A 244 20.97 -17.55 -19.55
C ASN A 244 20.59 -19.05 -19.65
N SER A 245 20.39 -19.53 -20.88
CA SER A 245 20.05 -20.94 -21.16
C SER A 245 21.10 -21.96 -20.68
N SER A 246 22.36 -21.55 -20.49
CA SER A 246 23.41 -22.40 -19.92
C SER A 246 23.52 -22.33 -18.39
N GLY A 247 22.59 -21.63 -17.73
CA GLY A 247 22.56 -21.49 -16.27
C GLY A 247 23.55 -20.46 -15.69
N ARG A 248 24.30 -19.75 -16.53
CA ARG A 248 25.25 -18.71 -16.11
C ARG A 248 24.51 -17.42 -15.76
N VAL A 249 24.87 -16.81 -14.64
CA VAL A 249 24.34 -15.49 -14.25
C VAL A 249 24.85 -14.43 -15.24
N ILE A 250 23.91 -13.72 -15.87
CA ILE A 250 24.17 -12.66 -16.87
C ILE A 250 23.75 -11.27 -16.35
N GLY A 251 23.02 -11.20 -15.25
CA GLY A 251 22.52 -9.95 -14.70
C GLY A 251 21.69 -10.16 -13.44
N ALA A 252 20.89 -9.16 -13.11
CA ALA A 252 19.99 -9.16 -11.96
C ALA A 252 18.61 -8.61 -12.36
N SER A 253 17.56 -9.18 -11.77
CA SER A 253 16.24 -8.57 -11.70
C SER A 253 16.04 -8.01 -10.30
N LYS A 254 15.48 -6.81 -10.23
CA LYS A 254 15.29 -6.04 -9.00
C LYS A 254 13.83 -5.63 -8.92
N ILE A 255 13.21 -5.99 -7.80
CA ILE A 255 11.90 -5.49 -7.40
C ILE A 255 12.15 -4.46 -6.30
N ALA A 256 11.64 -3.25 -6.47
CA ALA A 256 11.66 -2.21 -5.45
C ALA A 256 10.22 -1.81 -5.12
N ARG A 257 9.83 -2.08 -3.87
CA ARG A 257 8.55 -1.65 -3.31
C ARG A 257 8.76 -0.37 -2.52
N ASP A 258 7.97 0.66 -2.82
CA ASP A 258 7.94 1.87 -1.99
C ASP A 258 7.32 1.55 -0.62
N ILE A 259 8.06 1.84 0.45
CA ILE A 259 7.65 1.65 1.85
C ILE A 259 7.71 2.96 2.62
N THR A 260 7.76 4.10 1.93
CA THR A 260 7.86 5.44 2.53
C THR A 260 6.69 5.70 3.47
N GLU A 261 5.45 5.51 2.99
CA GLU A 261 4.24 5.68 3.82
C GLU A 261 4.24 4.77 5.05
N LYS A 262 4.71 3.52 4.89
CA LYS A 262 4.84 2.58 6.02
C LYS A 262 5.82 3.11 7.08
N LYS A 263 6.98 3.61 6.66
CA LYS A 263 7.99 4.18 7.58
C LYS A 263 7.50 5.46 8.26
N GLU A 264 6.85 6.35 7.51
CA GLU A 264 6.27 7.57 8.07
C GLU A 264 5.18 7.26 9.12
N ASN A 265 4.35 6.25 8.86
CA ASN A 265 3.35 5.79 9.83
C ASN A 265 3.99 5.15 11.07
N GLU A 266 5.03 4.32 10.91
CA GLU A 266 5.80 3.76 12.04
C GLU A 266 6.39 4.87 12.91
N ASP A 267 7.03 5.87 12.30
CA ASP A 267 7.62 7.02 13.01
C ASP A 267 6.57 7.87 13.71
N ARG A 268 5.41 8.09 13.07
CA ARG A 268 4.27 8.80 13.68
C ARG A 268 3.74 8.07 14.91
N ILE A 269 3.60 6.74 14.84
CA ILE A 269 3.18 5.92 15.98
C ILE A 269 4.19 6.05 17.13
N LEU A 270 5.50 5.98 16.84
CA LEU A 270 6.54 6.13 17.84
C LEU A 270 6.53 7.52 18.50
N MET A 271 6.27 8.57 17.74
CA MET A 271 6.12 9.93 18.26
C MET A 271 4.93 10.04 19.22
N LEU A 272 3.77 9.53 18.82
CA LEU A 272 2.56 9.51 19.66
C LEU A 272 2.79 8.68 20.93
N MET A 273 3.47 7.53 20.84
CA MET A 273 3.82 6.73 22.01
C MET A 273 4.73 7.47 22.99
N ARG A 274 5.71 8.25 22.49
CA ARG A 274 6.57 9.08 23.35
C ARG A 274 5.76 10.15 24.09
N GLU A 275 4.80 10.77 23.41
CA GLU A 275 3.94 11.77 24.01
C GLU A 275 3.03 11.18 25.09
N VAL A 276 2.38 10.05 24.81
CA VAL A 276 1.58 9.32 25.81
C VAL A 276 2.41 8.95 27.03
N ASN A 277 3.62 8.42 26.82
CA ASN A 277 4.53 8.08 27.93
C ASN A 277 4.90 9.30 28.78
N HIS A 278 5.15 10.45 28.14
CA HIS A 278 5.41 11.69 28.87
C HIS A 278 4.20 12.13 29.71
N ARG A 279 2.99 12.05 29.15
CA ARG A 279 1.74 12.40 29.85
C ARG A 279 1.48 11.47 31.05
N VAL A 280 1.69 10.16 30.89
CA VAL A 280 1.55 9.18 31.97
C VAL A 280 2.55 9.47 33.10
N LYS A 281 3.81 9.77 32.77
CA LYS A 281 4.82 10.15 33.78
C LYS A 281 4.40 11.40 34.56
N ASN A 282 3.85 12.40 33.88
CA ASN A 282 3.34 13.61 34.54
C ASN A 282 2.18 13.29 35.49
N GLN A 283 1.25 12.41 35.11
CA GLN A 283 0.16 11.97 35.99
C GLN A 283 0.68 11.25 37.23
N TYR A 284 1.68 10.37 37.09
CA TYR A 284 2.30 9.71 38.23
C TYR A 284 3.01 10.68 39.18
N ALA A 285 3.66 11.71 38.64
CA ALA A 285 4.29 12.74 39.47
C ALA A 285 3.25 13.47 40.34
N VAL A 286 2.07 13.79 39.79
CA VAL A 286 0.96 14.37 40.55
C VAL A 286 0.47 13.40 41.63
N ILE A 287 0.24 12.13 41.29
CA ILE A 287 -0.21 11.11 42.25
C ILE A 287 0.79 10.92 43.39
N LEU A 288 2.09 10.84 43.10
CA LEU A 288 3.14 10.73 44.11
C LEU A 288 3.19 11.97 45.02
N SER A 289 3.02 13.16 44.45
CA SER A 289 2.91 14.40 45.24
C SER A 289 1.69 14.37 46.16
N MET A 290 0.53 13.92 45.67
CA MET A 290 -0.69 13.75 46.47
C MET A 290 -0.48 12.77 47.64
N ILE A 291 0.11 11.61 47.36
CA ILE A 291 0.39 10.58 48.37
C ILE A 291 1.32 11.14 49.45
N ARG A 292 2.44 11.73 49.05
CA ARG A 292 3.44 12.29 49.97
C ARG A 292 2.84 13.34 50.89
N GLU A 293 2.08 14.28 50.32
CA GLU A 293 1.46 15.35 51.12
C GLU A 293 0.34 14.84 52.04
N THR A 294 -0.41 13.81 51.63
CA THR A 294 -1.45 13.20 52.47
C THR A 294 -0.80 12.47 53.65
N SER A 295 0.24 11.67 53.38
CA SER A 295 0.97 10.90 54.39
C SER A 295 1.60 11.79 55.46
N ASN A 296 2.13 12.96 55.10
CA ASN A 296 2.73 13.90 56.05
C ASN A 296 1.71 14.50 57.05
N ARG A 297 0.41 14.34 56.81
CA ARG A 297 -0.64 15.10 57.51
C ARG A 297 -1.72 14.22 58.16
N THR A 298 -1.78 12.93 57.84
CA THR A 298 -2.68 11.96 58.46
C THR A 298 -1.92 11.08 59.45
N GLY A 299 -2.41 10.96 60.67
CA GLY A 299 -1.85 10.03 61.67
C GLY A 299 -2.49 8.63 61.66
N ASP A 300 -3.62 8.48 60.96
CA ASP A 300 -4.38 7.24 60.86
C ASP A 300 -4.33 6.67 59.43
N THR A 301 -4.11 5.35 59.34
CA THR A 301 -3.99 4.63 58.06
C THR A 301 -5.32 4.58 57.31
N ALA A 302 -6.44 4.42 58.01
CA ALA A 302 -7.76 4.39 57.36
C ALA A 302 -8.14 5.77 56.80
N GLU A 303 -7.87 6.84 57.55
CA GLU A 303 -8.04 8.22 57.07
C GLU A 303 -7.14 8.53 55.86
N PHE A 304 -5.89 8.04 55.87
CA PHE A 304 -4.97 8.18 54.74
C PHE A 304 -5.53 7.50 53.48
N GLU A 305 -5.93 6.22 53.58
CA GLU A 305 -6.47 5.46 52.44
C GLU A 305 -7.71 6.13 51.86
N GLN A 306 -8.65 6.54 52.72
CA GLN A 306 -9.88 7.23 52.29
C GLN A 306 -9.55 8.51 51.53
N ARG A 307 -8.65 9.35 52.05
CA ARG A 307 -8.29 10.64 51.43
C ARG A 307 -7.55 10.45 50.09
N VAL A 308 -6.67 9.47 50.00
CA VAL A 308 -5.98 9.16 48.73
C VAL A 308 -6.98 8.65 47.70
N ARG A 309 -7.89 7.75 48.09
CA ARG A 309 -8.94 7.21 47.21
C ARG A 309 -9.85 8.32 46.68
N GLU A 310 -10.34 9.22 47.54
CA GLU A 310 -11.19 10.35 47.13
C GLU A 310 -10.52 11.20 46.05
N ARG A 311 -9.22 11.50 46.21
CA ARG A 311 -8.44 12.30 45.26
C ARG A 311 -8.14 11.60 43.96
N ILE A 312 -7.82 10.30 44.00
CA ILE A 312 -7.64 9.50 42.78
C ILE A 312 -8.94 9.47 41.98
N MET A 313 -10.09 9.30 42.64
CA MET A 313 -11.39 9.34 41.98
C MET A 313 -11.70 10.71 41.39
N ALA A 314 -11.31 11.80 42.05
CA ALA A 314 -11.42 13.15 41.48
C ALA A 314 -10.57 13.34 40.23
N LEU A 315 -9.35 12.80 40.25
CA LEU A 315 -8.45 12.79 39.09
C LEU A 315 -9.05 12.02 37.92
N ALA A 316 -9.62 10.84 38.21
CA ALA A 316 -10.29 10.00 37.22
C ALA A 316 -11.45 10.74 36.54
N ARG A 317 -12.29 11.46 37.29
CA ARG A 317 -13.39 12.25 36.71
C ARG A 317 -12.89 13.37 35.78
N SER A 318 -11.82 14.07 36.16
CA SER A 318 -11.19 15.06 35.28
C SER A 318 -10.64 14.40 34.01
N HIS A 319 -10.10 13.18 34.12
CA HIS A 319 -9.60 12.42 32.99
C HIS A 319 -10.72 11.93 32.07
N ASP A 320 -11.85 11.50 32.63
CA ASP A 320 -13.02 11.09 31.86
C ASP A 320 -13.52 12.24 30.96
N LEU A 321 -13.54 13.47 31.47
CA LEU A 321 -13.90 14.64 30.65
C LEU A 321 -12.97 14.80 29.45
N LEU A 322 -11.66 14.58 29.63
CA LEU A 322 -10.69 14.66 28.53
C LEU A 322 -10.87 13.53 27.52
N VAL A 323 -11.13 12.30 27.98
CA VAL A 323 -11.34 11.15 27.09
C VAL A 323 -12.59 11.33 26.23
N HIS A 324 -13.71 11.77 26.83
CA HIS A 324 -14.97 11.98 26.11
C HIS A 324 -14.89 13.13 25.10
N ALA A 325 -14.00 14.10 25.31
CA ALA A 325 -13.79 15.23 24.42
C ALA A 325 -12.64 15.03 23.40
N GLU A 326 -12.21 13.78 23.15
CA GLU A 326 -11.04 13.48 22.29
C GLU A 326 -9.80 14.30 22.64
N TRP A 327 -9.59 14.56 23.94
CA TRP A 327 -8.49 15.36 24.48
C TRP A 327 -8.47 16.83 24.06
N ARG A 328 -9.53 17.36 23.46
CA ARG A 328 -9.64 18.78 23.09
C ARG A 328 -9.71 19.69 24.32
N GLY A 329 -10.15 19.18 25.46
CA GLY A 329 -10.27 19.92 26.72
C GLY A 329 -11.61 19.71 27.40
N ALA A 330 -11.91 20.52 28.42
CA ALA A 330 -13.22 20.55 29.07
C ALA A 330 -13.58 21.99 29.43
N THR A 331 -14.86 22.36 29.44
CA THR A 331 -15.22 23.72 29.86
C THR A 331 -15.02 23.89 31.37
N VAL A 332 -14.82 25.14 31.83
CA VAL A 332 -14.74 25.46 33.27
C VAL A 332 -15.98 24.94 34.00
N SER A 333 -17.17 25.19 33.43
CA SER A 333 -18.46 24.73 33.97
C SER A 333 -18.55 23.21 34.08
N ASP A 334 -18.18 22.47 33.03
CA ASP A 334 -18.22 21.00 33.03
C ASP A 334 -17.28 20.42 34.08
N LEU A 335 -16.10 21.02 34.22
CA LEU A 335 -15.11 20.59 35.20
C LEU A 335 -15.59 20.82 36.64
N ILE A 336 -16.16 21.98 36.93
CA ILE A 336 -16.75 22.26 38.26
C ILE A 336 -17.87 21.27 38.55
N MET A 337 -18.79 21.09 37.60
CA MET A 337 -19.93 20.17 37.76
C MET A 337 -19.47 18.73 37.98
N ALA A 338 -18.47 18.25 37.25
CA ALA A 338 -17.91 16.91 37.44
C ALA A 338 -17.31 16.70 38.85
N GLN A 339 -16.86 17.77 39.52
CA GLN A 339 -16.31 17.68 40.87
C GLN A 339 -17.36 17.89 41.98
N VAL A 340 -18.44 18.61 41.70
CA VAL A 340 -19.51 18.91 42.67
C VAL A 340 -20.62 17.84 42.68
N ARG A 341 -20.97 17.25 41.54
CA ARG A 341 -22.03 16.21 41.42
C ARG A 341 -21.97 15.09 42.48
N PRO A 342 -20.80 14.54 42.86
CA PRO A 342 -20.74 13.48 43.88
C PRO A 342 -21.29 13.88 45.26
N PHE A 343 -21.45 15.18 45.52
CA PHE A 343 -21.99 15.70 46.78
C PHE A 343 -23.50 15.95 46.73
N GLY A 344 -24.15 15.92 45.55
CA GLY A 344 -25.60 16.12 45.39
C GLY A 344 -26.09 17.52 45.75
N THR A 345 -25.22 18.53 45.59
CA THR A 345 -25.45 19.93 45.97
C THR A 345 -25.34 20.88 44.77
N GLU A 346 -25.73 20.42 43.58
CA GLU A 346 -25.65 21.20 42.34
C GLU A 346 -26.49 22.49 42.41
N ASP A 347 -27.60 22.48 43.13
CA ASP A 347 -28.47 23.65 43.27
C ASP A 347 -27.86 24.76 44.16
N SER A 348 -26.81 24.43 44.93
CA SER A 348 -26.12 25.37 45.82
C SER A 348 -24.96 26.11 45.16
N ILE A 349 -24.73 25.89 43.86
CA ILE A 349 -23.65 26.52 43.09
C ILE A 349 -24.19 27.34 41.92
N THR A 350 -23.81 28.60 41.86
CA THR A 350 -24.06 29.49 40.72
C THR A 350 -22.74 29.74 40.00
N MET A 351 -22.74 29.65 38.67
CA MET A 351 -21.53 29.79 37.85
C MET A 351 -21.74 30.88 36.81
N SER A 352 -20.74 31.75 36.62
CA SER A 352 -20.80 32.84 35.66
C SER A 352 -19.44 33.09 35.02
N GLY A 353 -19.40 33.18 33.69
CA GLY A 353 -18.20 33.49 32.94
C GLY A 353 -18.31 33.13 31.46
N PRO A 354 -17.33 33.54 30.63
CA PRO A 354 -17.31 33.21 29.22
C PRO A 354 -17.06 31.71 28.99
N LEU A 355 -17.47 31.19 27.83
CA LEU A 355 -17.15 29.82 27.42
C LEU A 355 -15.63 29.70 27.19
N ILE A 356 -14.94 28.99 28.07
CA ILE A 356 -13.50 28.70 27.95
C ILE A 356 -13.32 27.20 27.97
N VAL A 357 -12.71 26.66 26.91
CA VAL A 357 -12.27 25.26 26.84
C VAL A 357 -10.88 25.17 27.44
N LEU A 358 -10.78 24.50 28.59
CA LEU A 358 -9.54 24.31 29.32
C LEU A 358 -8.66 23.27 28.62
N GLN A 359 -7.38 23.59 28.44
CA GLN A 359 -6.40 22.62 27.96
C GLN A 359 -6.20 21.48 28.99
N PRO A 360 -5.70 20.30 28.58
CA PRO A 360 -5.58 19.12 29.46
C PRO A 360 -4.84 19.37 30.78
N ASN A 361 -3.78 20.19 30.75
CA ASN A 361 -3.03 20.56 31.93
C ASN A 361 -3.89 21.36 32.93
N ALA A 362 -4.67 22.32 32.42
CA ALA A 362 -5.56 23.13 33.25
C ALA A 362 -6.72 22.30 33.82
N VAL A 363 -7.31 21.40 33.03
CA VAL A 363 -8.35 20.47 33.49
C VAL A 363 -7.88 19.63 34.67
N GLN A 364 -6.64 19.13 34.60
CA GLN A 364 -6.03 18.34 35.66
C GLN A 364 -5.93 19.11 36.98
N TYR A 365 -5.28 20.29 36.96
CA TYR A 365 -4.95 21.02 38.19
C TYR A 365 -6.12 21.82 38.76
N LEU A 366 -7.00 22.37 37.92
CA LEU A 366 -8.24 23.00 38.37
C LEU A 366 -9.21 21.93 38.90
N GLY A 367 -9.26 20.75 38.30
CA GLY A 367 -10.11 19.66 38.77
C GLY A 367 -9.76 19.22 40.20
N ILE A 368 -8.48 19.09 40.53
CA ILE A 368 -8.05 18.79 41.91
C ILE A 368 -8.40 19.96 42.85
N ALA A 369 -8.19 21.21 42.43
CA ALA A 369 -8.54 22.38 43.23
C ALA A 369 -10.04 22.45 43.55
N PHE A 370 -10.92 22.28 42.54
CA PHE A 370 -12.37 22.25 42.72
C PHE A 370 -12.81 21.08 43.59
N HIS A 371 -12.17 19.92 43.46
CA HIS A 371 -12.44 18.79 44.35
C HIS A 371 -12.10 19.10 45.81
N GLU A 372 -10.95 19.73 46.08
CA GLU A 372 -10.58 20.13 47.44
C GLU A 372 -11.53 21.19 48.00
N LEU A 373 -11.96 22.16 47.18
CA LEU A 373 -12.97 23.17 47.58
C LEU A 373 -14.32 22.51 47.90
N ALA A 374 -14.84 21.66 47.01
CA ALA A 374 -16.09 20.94 47.21
C ALA A 374 -16.04 20.05 48.46
N THR A 375 -14.94 19.33 48.67
CA THR A 375 -14.74 18.50 49.86
C THR A 375 -14.67 19.33 51.14
N ASN A 376 -14.02 20.50 51.10
CA ASN A 376 -13.97 21.40 52.26
C ASN A 376 -15.34 21.99 52.56
N SER A 377 -16.10 22.36 51.53
CA SER A 377 -17.48 22.82 51.66
C SER A 377 -18.37 21.73 52.28
N ALA A 378 -18.25 20.48 51.82
CA ALA A 378 -19.04 19.35 52.33
C ALA A 378 -18.72 18.98 53.78
N LYS A 379 -17.46 19.17 54.20
CA LYS A 379 -17.04 18.88 55.58
C LYS A 379 -17.30 20.03 56.53
N TYR A 380 -17.21 21.27 56.06
CA TYR A 380 -17.12 22.42 56.95
C TYR A 380 -17.77 23.73 56.46
N GLY A 381 -18.24 23.78 55.22
CA GLY A 381 -18.72 25.00 54.56
C GLY A 381 -20.17 24.86 54.10
N VAL A 382 -20.48 25.44 52.95
CA VAL A 382 -21.86 25.56 52.44
C VAL A 382 -22.54 24.21 52.24
N PHE A 383 -21.87 23.23 51.63
CA PHE A 383 -22.47 21.90 51.39
C PHE A 383 -22.74 21.10 52.67
N SER A 384 -22.11 21.48 53.80
CA SER A 384 -22.38 20.85 55.10
C SER A 384 -23.61 21.42 55.83
N ALA A 385 -24.16 22.54 55.35
CA ALA A 385 -25.25 23.27 56.00
C ALA A 385 -26.48 23.37 55.07
N GLU A 386 -27.69 23.40 55.64
CA GLU A 386 -28.93 23.61 54.87
C GLU A 386 -29.11 25.07 54.35
N ARG A 387 -28.09 25.92 54.51
CA ARG A 387 -28.11 27.34 54.12
C ARG A 387 -26.73 27.80 53.65
N GLY A 388 -26.72 28.61 52.59
CA GLY A 388 -25.53 29.19 51.99
C GLY A 388 -25.58 29.09 50.47
N ASN A 389 -24.66 29.78 49.79
CA ASN A 389 -24.50 29.68 48.34
C ASN A 389 -23.02 29.71 47.97
N ILE A 390 -22.68 29.00 46.91
CA ILE A 390 -21.38 29.06 46.27
C ILE A 390 -21.54 29.81 44.95
N THR A 391 -20.75 30.87 44.75
CA THR A 391 -20.63 31.52 43.43
C THR A 391 -19.26 31.24 42.86
N VAL A 392 -19.21 30.85 41.58
CA VAL A 392 -17.96 30.69 40.84
C VAL A 392 -18.00 31.60 39.63
N ASP A 393 -17.18 32.64 39.69
CA ASP A 393 -17.11 33.67 38.66
C ASP A 393 -15.74 33.58 37.97
N TRP A 394 -15.71 33.55 36.64
CA TRP A 394 -14.46 33.66 35.90
C TRP A 394 -14.58 34.65 34.74
N HIS A 395 -13.48 35.30 34.42
CA HIS A 395 -13.41 36.24 33.31
C HIS A 395 -12.01 36.27 32.71
N VAL A 396 -11.92 36.92 31.55
CA VAL A 396 -10.65 37.23 30.89
C VAL A 396 -10.29 38.67 31.21
N GLY A 397 -9.03 38.92 31.55
CA GLY A 397 -8.51 40.26 31.81
C GLY A 397 -8.42 41.12 30.57
N GLU A 398 -8.08 42.39 30.78
CA GLU A 398 -7.78 43.33 29.70
C GLU A 398 -6.71 42.75 28.77
N GLU A 399 -6.89 42.96 27.47
CA GLU A 399 -6.07 42.41 26.37
C GLU A 399 -6.15 40.90 26.13
N GLY A 400 -7.01 40.15 26.84
CA GLY A 400 -7.19 38.72 26.56
C GLY A 400 -6.10 37.79 27.11
N GLN A 401 -5.11 38.34 27.83
CA GLN A 401 -3.89 37.62 28.19
C GLN A 401 -3.94 36.89 29.53
N SER A 402 -4.87 37.26 30.41
CA SER A 402 -4.98 36.71 31.76
C SER A 402 -6.34 36.09 32.02
N PHE A 403 -6.37 34.93 32.62
CA PHE A 403 -7.55 34.28 33.15
C PHE A 403 -7.68 34.57 34.64
N TYR A 404 -8.90 34.87 35.09
CA TYR A 404 -9.24 35.06 36.48
C TYR A 404 -10.42 34.17 36.85
N LEU A 405 -10.32 33.48 37.98
CA LEU A 405 -11.40 32.69 38.56
C LEU A 405 -11.50 32.96 40.05
N ALA A 406 -12.73 33.11 40.54
CA ALA A 406 -13.06 33.28 41.94
C ALA A 406 -14.13 32.27 42.37
N TRP A 407 -13.80 31.43 43.33
CA TRP A 407 -14.75 30.60 44.07
C TRP A 407 -15.10 31.30 45.38
N THR A 408 -16.37 31.63 45.60
CA THR A 408 -16.86 32.30 46.81
C THR A 408 -17.92 31.47 47.49
N GLU A 409 -17.68 31.09 48.75
CA GLU A 409 -18.69 30.52 49.64
C GLU A 409 -19.22 31.61 50.57
N SER A 410 -20.54 31.78 50.61
CA SER A 410 -21.20 32.78 51.46
C SER A 410 -22.38 32.18 52.22
N GLY A 411 -22.64 32.68 53.43
CA GLY A 411 -23.79 32.27 54.24
C GLY A 411 -23.67 30.87 54.86
N GLY A 412 -22.49 30.25 54.78
CA GLY A 412 -22.18 28.99 55.45
C GLY A 412 -21.87 29.16 56.95
N PRO A 413 -21.60 28.06 57.67
CA PRO A 413 -21.30 28.08 59.09
C PRO A 413 -20.02 28.88 59.40
N PRO A 414 -19.86 29.41 60.62
CA PRO A 414 -18.70 30.24 60.96
C PRO A 414 -17.37 29.52 60.74
N VAL A 415 -16.46 30.15 60.00
CA VAL A 415 -15.14 29.58 59.71
C VAL A 415 -14.31 29.58 60.99
N LYS A 416 -13.97 28.40 61.52
CA LYS A 416 -13.06 28.28 62.66
C LYS A 416 -11.64 28.68 62.25
N LEU A 417 -11.21 29.88 62.66
CA LEU A 417 -9.83 30.38 62.51
C LEU A 417 -8.84 29.46 63.26
N GLY A 418 -7.69 29.17 62.62
CA GLY A 418 -6.61 28.36 63.23
C GLY A 418 -6.64 26.85 62.92
N ARG A 419 -7.43 26.39 61.95
CA ARG A 419 -7.39 24.98 61.51
C ARG A 419 -6.02 24.61 60.95
N LYS A 420 -5.53 23.41 61.29
CA LYS A 420 -4.27 22.84 60.78
C LYS A 420 -4.21 22.98 59.25
N GLN A 421 -3.08 23.47 58.74
CA GLN A 421 -2.82 23.65 57.31
C GLN A 421 -2.98 22.30 56.60
N GLY A 422 -4.04 22.14 55.80
CA GLY A 422 -4.37 20.89 55.09
C GLY A 422 -3.83 20.87 53.65
N PHE A 423 -3.78 19.68 53.04
CA PHE A 423 -3.36 19.52 51.63
C PHE A 423 -4.18 20.40 50.68
N GLY A 424 -5.49 20.55 50.90
CA GLY A 424 -6.33 21.43 50.08
C GLY A 424 -5.80 22.86 50.01
N LYS A 425 -5.27 23.41 51.11
CA LYS A 425 -4.65 24.74 51.09
C LYS A 425 -3.39 24.77 50.20
N THR A 426 -2.56 23.72 50.27
CA THR A 426 -1.36 23.58 49.43
C THR A 426 -1.69 23.41 47.94
N VAL A 427 -2.76 22.69 47.61
CA VAL A 427 -3.26 22.63 46.24
C VAL A 427 -3.68 24.00 45.75
N LEU A 428 -4.51 24.68 46.54
CA LEU A 428 -5.14 25.95 46.18
C LEU A 428 -4.16 27.13 46.09
N GLU A 429 -3.16 27.20 46.97
CA GLU A 429 -2.21 28.33 47.02
C GLU A 429 -0.90 28.05 46.28
N ARG A 430 -0.55 26.78 46.03
CA ARG A 430 0.78 26.43 45.48
C ARG A 430 0.72 25.51 44.28
N VAL A 431 0.16 24.30 44.39
CA VAL A 431 0.25 23.30 43.31
C VAL A 431 -0.48 23.77 42.06
N THR A 432 -1.75 24.13 42.20
CA THR A 432 -2.57 24.57 41.06
C THR A 432 -2.03 25.87 40.45
N PRO A 433 -1.75 26.94 41.22
CA PRO A 433 -1.21 28.17 40.64
C PRO A 433 0.14 27.97 39.93
N LEU A 434 1.08 27.27 40.57
CA LEU A 434 2.41 27.03 40.00
C LEU A 434 2.33 26.26 38.67
N SER A 435 1.47 25.24 38.59
CA SER A 435 1.30 24.44 37.38
C SER A 435 0.58 25.17 36.25
N LEU A 436 -0.16 26.25 36.57
CA LEU A 436 -0.80 27.14 35.59
C LEU A 436 0.08 28.36 35.25
N GLY A 437 1.27 28.49 35.86
CA GLY A 437 2.13 29.66 35.70
C GLY A 437 1.54 30.94 36.30
N GLY A 438 0.75 30.80 37.37
CA GLY A 438 -0.05 31.87 37.95
C GLY A 438 0.01 31.95 39.48
N GLU A 439 -0.92 32.69 40.05
CA GLU A 439 -1.04 32.95 41.49
C GLU A 439 -2.41 32.51 42.02
N GLY A 440 -2.44 31.96 43.23
CA GLY A 440 -3.65 31.53 43.90
C GLY A 440 -3.69 32.00 45.34
N ILE A 441 -4.82 32.57 45.75
CA ILE A 441 -4.98 33.18 47.07
C ILE A 441 -6.25 32.62 47.71
N LEU A 442 -6.13 32.11 48.94
CA LEU A 442 -7.26 31.67 49.76
C LEU A 442 -7.50 32.65 50.90
N GLY A 443 -8.59 33.42 50.80
CA GLY A 443 -9.09 34.32 51.83
C GLY A 443 -10.20 33.69 52.67
N THR A 444 -10.18 33.93 53.98
CA THR A 444 -11.24 33.48 54.90
C THR A 444 -11.66 34.59 55.84
N SER A 445 -12.97 34.83 55.98
CA SER A 445 -13.57 35.66 57.03
C SER A 445 -14.60 34.85 57.82
N SER A 446 -15.25 35.46 58.81
CA SER A 446 -16.12 34.77 59.77
C SER A 446 -17.23 33.93 59.13
N ASN A 447 -17.73 34.28 57.95
CA ASN A 447 -18.81 33.58 57.24
C ASN A 447 -18.60 33.52 55.71
N ARG A 448 -17.35 33.73 55.25
CA ARG A 448 -17.03 33.77 53.83
C ARG A 448 -15.68 33.12 53.55
N ILE A 449 -15.63 32.29 52.52
CA ILE A 449 -14.40 31.72 51.97
C ILE A 449 -14.29 32.19 50.53
N VAL A 450 -13.14 32.72 50.14
CA VAL A 450 -12.88 33.14 48.76
C VAL A 450 -11.55 32.55 48.32
N TRP A 451 -11.57 31.77 47.24
CA TRP A 451 -10.37 31.35 46.55
C TRP A 451 -10.30 32.00 45.18
N THR A 452 -9.19 32.65 44.88
CA THR A 452 -8.96 33.27 43.57
C THR A 452 -7.75 32.65 42.89
N VAL A 453 -7.84 32.39 41.59
CA VAL A 453 -6.72 32.04 40.72
C VAL A 453 -6.59 33.04 39.59
N ARG A 454 -5.35 33.47 39.34
CA ARG A 454 -4.95 34.25 38.18
C ARG A 454 -3.87 33.49 37.42
N ALA A 455 -4.02 33.30 36.12
CA ALA A 455 -3.02 32.62 35.29
C ALA A 455 -2.97 33.19 33.87
N PRO A 456 -1.84 33.05 33.14
CA PRO A 456 -1.77 33.38 31.72
C PRO A 456 -2.77 32.56 30.90
N MET A 457 -3.45 33.20 29.95
CA MET A 457 -4.48 32.55 29.13
C MET A 457 -3.92 31.41 28.27
N GLU A 458 -2.66 31.52 27.84
CA GLU A 458 -1.92 30.48 27.09
C GLU A 458 -1.78 29.16 27.86
N ASN A 459 -1.82 29.21 29.20
CA ASN A 459 -1.75 28.03 30.07
C ASN A 459 -3.13 27.51 30.49
N ILE A 460 -4.21 28.20 30.08
CA ILE A 460 -5.59 27.92 30.46
C ILE A 460 -6.39 27.42 29.27
N ALA A 461 -6.48 28.20 28.20
CA ALA A 461 -7.34 27.88 27.07
C ALA A 461 -6.61 26.96 26.06
N ALA A 462 -7.32 25.94 25.56
CA ALA A 462 -7.02 25.42 24.23
C ALA A 462 -7.51 26.49 23.24
N THR A 463 -6.62 27.01 22.38
CA THR A 463 -6.80 28.13 21.44
C THR A 463 -8.24 28.64 21.29
N ILE A 464 -8.48 29.89 21.71
CA ILE A 464 -9.80 30.56 21.67
C ILE A 464 -10.32 30.51 20.22
N ILE A 465 -11.46 29.85 20.00
CA ILE A 465 -12.16 29.81 18.69
C ILE A 465 -12.66 31.21 18.35
#